data_AF-A0A5B7TYR2-F1
#
_entry.id   AF-A0A5B7TYR2-F1
#
_cell.length_a   1.000
_cell.length_b   1.000
_cell.length_c   1.000
_cell.angle_alpha   90.00
_cell.angle_beta   90.00
_cell.angle_gamma   90.00
#
_symmetry.space_group_name_H-M   'P 1'
#
loop_
_entity.id
_entity.type
_entity.pdbx_description
1 polymer ?
#
loop_
_entity_poly.entity_id
_entity_poly.type
_entity_poly.pdbx_seq_one_letter_code
_entity_poly.pdbx_strand_id
1 'polypeptide(L)'
;MRKLLFTTILIAGFICQTKAQEISKHALGFRLGDNDGFGGEISYQTKLNTKNRLEIDLGLRNTKYRNAWKLSGIYQWVWNIDDGFNWYAGFGAGIGTWNHKDKYKDDFDDGLFVNGDGNIGIEYNFDIPLLVSIDFRPEFGIVNNYGDNLDFDLALSLRYQF
;
A
#
# COMPACT_ATOMS: atom_id res chain seq x y z
N MET A 1 8.97 -29.29 29.72
CA MET A 1 8.08 -30.06 28.83
C MET A 1 7.11 -29.17 28.05
N ARG A 2 6.38 -28.24 28.69
CA ARG A 2 5.43 -27.35 27.99
C ARG A 2 6.07 -26.49 26.88
N LYS A 3 7.27 -25.93 27.12
CA LYS A 3 8.00 -25.11 26.13
C LYS A 3 8.41 -25.90 24.88
N LEU A 4 8.81 -27.17 25.02
CA LEU A 4 9.15 -28.03 23.89
C LEU A 4 7.91 -28.33 23.04
N LEU A 5 6.76 -28.57 23.68
CA LEU A 5 5.50 -28.83 22.98
C LEU A 5 5.07 -27.64 22.10
N PHE A 6 5.21 -26.41 22.61
CA PHE A 6 4.95 -25.20 21.82
C PHE A 6 5.91 -25.05 20.63
N THR A 7 7.20 -25.31 20.83
CA THR A 7 8.19 -25.26 19.74
C THR A 7 7.94 -26.33 18.68
N THR A 8 7.55 -27.54 19.08
CA THR A 8 7.21 -28.62 18.15
C THR A 8 5.93 -28.34 17.37
N ILE A 9 4.90 -27.75 18.00
CA ILE A 9 3.68 -27.30 17.31
C ILE A 9 3.99 -26.16 16.31
N LEU A 10 4.85 -25.21 16.69
CA LEU A 10 5.32 -24.14 15.81
C LEU A 10 6.04 -24.68 14.58
N ILE A 11 6.92 -25.67 14.76
CA ILE A 11 7.68 -26.28 13.65
C ILE A 11 6.78 -27.19 12.79
N ALA A 12 5.84 -27.91 13.39
CA ALA A 12 4.88 -28.75 12.66
C ALA A 12 3.89 -27.92 11.81
N GLY A 13 3.56 -26.70 12.24
CA GLY A 13 2.75 -25.75 11.47
C GLY A 13 3.39 -25.30 10.15
N PHE A 14 4.73 -25.39 10.02
CA PHE A 14 5.44 -25.02 8.79
C PHE A 14 5.41 -26.10 7.68
N ILE A 15 4.92 -27.31 7.96
CA ILE A 15 5.05 -28.46 7.04
C ILE A 15 3.83 -28.61 6.11
N CYS A 16 2.74 -27.89 6.36
CA CYS A 16 1.62 -27.83 5.42
C CYS A 16 1.92 -26.80 4.31
N GLN A 17 2.74 -27.19 3.33
CA GLN A 17 2.81 -26.45 2.06
C GLN A 17 1.58 -26.82 1.23
N THR A 18 0.52 -26.05 1.41
CA THR A 18 -0.67 -26.03 0.54
C THR A 18 -0.27 -25.46 -0.83
N LYS A 19 -0.96 -25.87 -1.90
CA LYS A 19 -0.74 -25.31 -3.23
C LYS A 19 -1.23 -23.85 -3.21
N ALA A 20 -0.33 -22.93 -2.91
CA ALA A 20 -0.63 -21.50 -2.88
C ALA A 20 -1.30 -21.08 -4.20
N GLN A 21 -2.49 -20.50 -4.11
CA GLN A 21 -3.18 -19.92 -5.25
C GLN A 21 -2.31 -18.79 -5.82
N GLU A 22 -1.97 -18.91 -7.10
CA GLU A 22 -1.05 -17.97 -7.71
C GLU A 22 -1.75 -16.62 -7.94
N ILE A 23 -1.22 -15.56 -7.33
CA ILE A 23 -1.63 -14.17 -7.62
C ILE A 23 -1.38 -13.90 -9.10
N SER A 24 -2.38 -13.32 -9.76
CA SER A 24 -2.32 -12.95 -11.18
C SER A 24 -1.18 -11.98 -11.48
N LYS A 25 -0.83 -11.87 -12.75
CA LYS A 25 0.23 -10.95 -13.16
C LYS A 25 -0.16 -9.49 -12.89
N HIS A 26 -1.43 -9.14 -13.07
CA HIS A 26 -1.91 -7.78 -12.90
C HIS A 26 -3.10 -7.73 -11.93
N ALA A 27 -3.15 -6.69 -11.11
CA ALA A 27 -4.31 -6.37 -10.29
C ALA A 27 -4.60 -4.88 -10.34
N LEU A 28 -5.87 -4.49 -10.42
CA LEU A 28 -6.29 -3.09 -10.43
C LEU A 28 -7.46 -2.90 -9.48
N GLY A 29 -7.45 -1.83 -8.72
CA GLY A 29 -8.60 -1.46 -7.91
C GLY A 29 -8.36 -0.22 -7.09
N PHE A 30 -8.86 -0.24 -5.86
CA PHE A 30 -8.84 0.92 -4.98
C PHE A 30 -8.13 0.58 -3.67
N ARG A 31 -7.35 1.54 -3.18
CA ARG A 31 -6.75 1.55 -1.85
C ARG A 31 -7.38 2.70 -1.07
N LEU A 32 -8.11 2.38 -0.02
CA LEU A 32 -8.94 3.30 0.76
C LEU A 32 -8.33 3.45 2.15
N GLY A 33 -7.72 4.61 2.41
CA GLY A 33 -6.96 4.88 3.63
C GLY A 33 -7.14 6.31 4.10
N ASP A 34 -6.52 6.64 5.23
CA ASP A 34 -6.55 7.97 5.83
C ASP A 34 -5.15 8.62 5.69
N ASN A 35 -4.75 8.85 4.43
CA ASN A 35 -3.43 9.39 4.06
C ASN A 35 -3.43 10.92 4.08
N ASP A 36 -3.53 11.52 5.28
CA ASP A 36 -3.68 12.97 5.52
C ASP A 36 -4.60 13.69 4.51
N GLY A 37 -5.64 12.94 4.12
CA GLY A 37 -6.75 13.31 3.26
C GLY A 37 -6.61 13.07 1.75
N PHE A 38 -5.71 12.21 1.27
CA PHE A 38 -5.88 11.62 -0.06
C PHE A 38 -6.98 10.55 -0.14
N GLY A 39 -7.43 9.97 0.99
CA GLY A 39 -8.71 9.25 1.18
C GLY A 39 -8.93 7.95 0.38
N GLY A 40 -8.76 8.00 -0.94
CA GLY A 40 -8.86 6.88 -1.84
C GLY A 40 -7.90 7.03 -3.03
N GLU A 41 -7.20 5.96 -3.33
CA GLU A 41 -6.21 5.88 -4.39
C GLU A 41 -6.63 4.81 -5.40
N ILE A 42 -6.37 5.07 -6.69
CA ILE A 42 -6.42 4.03 -7.71
C ILE A 42 -5.12 3.27 -7.63
N SER A 43 -5.19 1.97 -7.36
CA SER A 43 -4.03 1.11 -7.12
C SER A 43 -3.88 0.06 -8.20
N TYR A 44 -2.71 0.01 -8.82
CA TYR A 44 -2.34 -0.98 -9.82
C TYR A 44 -1.12 -1.78 -9.36
N GLN A 45 -1.22 -3.10 -9.42
CA GLN A 45 -0.14 -4.02 -9.11
C GLN A 45 0.28 -4.82 -10.33
N THR A 46 1.59 -5.02 -10.47
CA THR A 46 2.18 -5.90 -11.49
C THR A 46 3.23 -6.82 -10.88
N LYS A 47 3.04 -8.13 -11.06
CA LYS A 47 3.95 -9.17 -10.60
C LYS A 47 5.24 -9.13 -11.41
N LEU A 48 6.37 -9.05 -10.72
CA LEU A 48 7.70 -9.05 -11.33
C LEU A 48 8.29 -10.46 -11.35
N ASN A 49 8.08 -11.21 -10.26
CA ASN A 49 8.46 -12.62 -10.16
C ASN A 49 7.55 -13.32 -9.13
N THR A 50 7.90 -14.54 -8.72
CA THR A 50 7.08 -15.33 -7.79
C THR A 50 6.94 -14.72 -6.39
N LYS A 51 7.86 -13.83 -5.98
CA LYS A 51 7.91 -13.25 -4.64
C LYS A 51 7.86 -11.73 -4.63
N ASN A 52 7.94 -11.06 -5.78
CA ASN A 52 8.08 -9.62 -5.84
C ASN A 52 7.08 -9.02 -6.83
N ARG A 53 6.54 -7.85 -6.48
CA ARG A 53 5.66 -7.06 -7.34
C ARG A 53 5.95 -5.57 -7.20
N LEU A 54 5.46 -4.80 -8.17
CA LEU A 54 5.41 -3.35 -8.11
C LEU A 54 3.95 -2.92 -7.94
N GLU A 55 3.71 -1.97 -7.05
CA GLU A 55 2.44 -1.28 -6.86
C GLU A 55 2.60 0.19 -7.24
N ILE A 56 1.63 0.73 -7.97
CA ILE A 56 1.54 2.13 -8.36
C ILE A 56 0.18 2.64 -7.90
N ASP A 57 0.20 3.70 -7.09
CA ASP A 57 -1.00 4.29 -6.51
C ASP A 57 -1.15 5.74 -6.96
N LEU A 58 -2.33 6.08 -7.48
CA LEU A 58 -2.70 7.43 -7.85
C LEU A 58 -3.79 7.95 -6.91
N GLY A 59 -3.40 8.83 -6.00
CA GLY A 59 -4.30 9.59 -5.14
C GLY A 59 -4.75 10.88 -5.81
N LEU A 60 -6.04 11.13 -5.85
CA LEU A 60 -6.63 12.38 -6.36
C LEU A 60 -7.49 13.01 -5.29
N ARG A 61 -7.19 14.27 -4.95
CA ARG A 61 -7.96 15.03 -3.98
C ARG A 61 -8.55 16.28 -4.63
N ASN A 62 -9.87 16.39 -4.55
CA ASN A 62 -10.60 17.56 -5.00
C ASN A 62 -11.54 18.02 -3.87
N THR A 63 -11.13 19.04 -3.13
CA THR A 63 -11.94 19.66 -2.07
C THR A 63 -12.39 21.05 -2.50
N LYS A 64 -13.29 21.66 -1.72
CA LYS A 64 -13.77 23.03 -1.96
C LYS A 64 -12.62 24.05 -2.00
N TYR A 65 -11.52 23.79 -1.29
CA TYR A 65 -10.42 24.75 -1.10
C TYR A 65 -9.07 24.28 -1.63
N ARG A 66 -8.89 22.98 -1.90
CA ARG A 66 -7.61 22.40 -2.33
C ARG A 66 -7.79 21.35 -3.42
N ASN A 67 -6.93 21.41 -4.43
CA ASN A 67 -6.70 20.33 -5.39
C ASN A 67 -5.33 19.73 -5.12
N ALA A 68 -5.23 18.41 -5.09
CA ALA A 68 -3.96 17.74 -4.92
C ALA A 68 -3.96 16.42 -5.69
N TRP A 69 -2.79 16.00 -6.14
CA TRP A 69 -2.59 14.65 -6.66
C TRP A 69 -1.30 14.09 -6.09
N LYS A 70 -1.23 12.77 -5.98
CA LYS A 70 -0.06 12.05 -5.51
C LYS A 70 0.08 10.76 -6.32
N LEU A 71 1.29 10.48 -6.75
CA LEU A 71 1.66 9.24 -7.41
C LEU A 71 2.72 8.55 -6.56
N SER A 72 2.44 7.33 -6.11
CA SER A 72 3.34 6.51 -5.30
C SER A 72 3.74 5.27 -6.07
N GLY A 73 5.01 4.85 -5.95
CA GLY A 73 5.52 3.62 -6.52
C GLY A 73 6.21 2.77 -5.45
N ILE A 74 5.67 1.58 -5.18
CA ILE A 74 6.14 0.70 -4.10
C ILE A 74 6.62 -0.64 -4.66
N TYR A 75 7.86 -1.00 -4.35
CA TYR A 75 8.36 -2.36 -4.56
C TYR A 75 8.03 -3.22 -3.35
N GLN A 76 7.39 -4.37 -3.56
CA GLN A 76 6.94 -5.25 -2.49
C GLN A 76 7.50 -6.66 -2.67
N TRP A 77 7.95 -7.24 -1.56
CA TRP A 77 8.15 -8.67 -1.38
C TRP A 77 6.88 -9.27 -0.77
N VAL A 78 6.44 -10.42 -1.30
CA VAL A 78 5.21 -11.11 -0.94
C VAL A 78 5.55 -12.54 -0.54
N TRP A 79 4.99 -12.95 0.59
CA TRP A 79 5.18 -14.28 1.15
C TRP A 79 3.83 -14.90 1.48
N ASN A 80 3.61 -16.11 0.97
CA ASN A 80 2.43 -16.88 1.31
C ASN A 80 2.51 -17.41 2.74
N ILE A 81 1.41 -17.30 3.47
CA ILE A 81 1.23 -17.85 4.82
C ILE A 81 0.44 -19.15 4.70
N ASP A 82 -0.76 -19.10 4.12
CA ASP A 82 -1.63 -20.26 3.91
C ASP A 82 -2.70 -19.96 2.85
N ASP A 83 -2.94 -20.91 1.93
CA ASP A 83 -4.09 -20.99 1.01
C ASP A 83 -4.67 -19.65 0.51
N GLY A 84 -3.81 -18.80 -0.07
CA GLY A 84 -4.19 -17.48 -0.59
C GLY A 84 -3.98 -16.29 0.36
N PHE A 85 -3.82 -16.53 1.66
CA PHE A 85 -3.39 -15.52 2.63
C PHE A 85 -1.88 -15.27 2.51
N ASN A 86 -1.51 -14.02 2.26
CA ASN A 86 -0.13 -13.58 2.11
C ASN A 86 0.15 -12.41 3.06
N TRP A 87 1.42 -12.23 3.41
CA TRP A 87 1.92 -10.96 3.93
C TRP A 87 2.95 -10.38 2.98
N TYR A 88 3.07 -9.07 3.01
CA TYR A 88 4.06 -8.36 2.20
C TYR A 88 4.69 -7.23 2.98
N ALA A 89 5.90 -6.89 2.54
CA ALA A 89 6.62 -5.72 2.98
C ALA A 89 7.28 -5.08 1.77
N GLY A 90 7.50 -3.77 1.82
CA GLY A 90 7.99 -3.02 0.68
C GLY A 90 8.53 -1.67 1.05
N PHE A 91 9.15 -1.05 0.07
CA PHE A 91 9.62 0.32 0.14
C PHE A 91 9.36 1.00 -1.20
N GLY A 92 9.24 2.32 -1.17
CA GLY A 92 8.88 3.09 -2.33
C GLY A 92 9.15 4.57 -2.15
N ALA A 93 8.60 5.34 -3.07
CA ALA A 93 8.60 6.77 -3.02
C ALA A 93 7.38 7.31 -3.76
N GLY A 94 7.00 8.53 -3.42
CA GLY A 94 5.94 9.26 -4.08
C GLY A 94 6.34 10.67 -4.46
N ILE A 95 5.53 11.22 -5.34
CA ILE A 95 5.59 12.61 -5.77
C ILE A 95 4.16 13.13 -5.89
N GLY A 96 3.95 14.37 -5.49
CA GLY A 96 2.63 14.97 -5.59
C GLY A 96 2.67 16.47 -5.53
N THR A 97 1.50 17.07 -5.70
CA THR A 97 1.33 18.52 -5.59
C THR A 97 0.15 18.86 -4.73
N TRP A 98 0.17 20.05 -4.12
CA TRP A 98 -1.03 20.68 -3.57
C TRP A 98 -1.20 22.08 -4.14
N ASN A 99 -2.43 22.42 -4.49
CA ASN A 99 -2.81 23.74 -4.97
C ASN A 99 -4.00 24.28 -4.16
N HIS A 100 -3.95 25.54 -3.76
CA HIS A 100 -5.06 26.22 -3.09
C HIS A 100 -5.99 26.89 -4.11
N LYS A 101 -7.31 26.70 -3.96
CA LYS A 101 -8.31 27.26 -4.87
C LYS A 101 -8.62 28.74 -4.59
N ASP A 102 -8.47 29.18 -3.35
CA ASP A 102 -8.73 30.57 -2.95
C ASP A 102 -7.45 31.42 -3.10
N LYS A 103 -7.26 31.99 -4.30
CA LYS A 103 -6.16 32.91 -4.63
C LYS A 103 -6.30 34.32 -4.02
N TYR A 104 -7.25 34.53 -3.10
CA TYR A 104 -7.57 35.84 -2.52
C TYR A 104 -6.82 36.17 -1.22
N LYS A 105 -5.92 35.28 -0.78
CA LYS A 105 -4.98 35.55 0.31
C LYS A 105 -3.58 35.25 -0.20
N ASP A 106 -2.76 36.29 -0.30
CA ASP A 106 -1.40 36.29 -0.89
C ASP A 106 -0.36 35.40 -0.15
N ASP A 107 -0.80 34.49 0.74
CA ASP A 107 0.06 33.69 1.64
C ASP A 107 -0.03 32.17 1.42
N PHE A 108 -0.70 31.70 0.36
CA PHE A 108 -0.80 30.25 0.09
C PHE A 108 0.11 29.84 -1.06
N ASP A 109 1.24 29.22 -0.73
CA ASP A 109 2.14 28.61 -1.71
C ASP A 109 1.56 27.29 -2.23
N ASP A 110 1.48 27.19 -3.56
CA ASP A 110 1.34 25.93 -4.29
C ASP A 110 2.69 25.19 -4.22
N GLY A 111 2.66 23.87 -4.08
CA GLY A 111 3.88 23.11 -3.83
C GLY A 111 3.90 21.74 -4.46
N LEU A 112 5.12 21.29 -4.76
CA LEU A 112 5.44 19.90 -5.10
C LEU A 112 6.16 19.28 -3.90
N PHE A 113 5.77 18.07 -3.53
CA PHE A 113 6.47 17.27 -2.54
C PHE A 113 7.02 15.98 -3.13
N VAL A 114 8.03 15.46 -2.46
CA VAL A 114 8.59 14.12 -2.66
C VAL A 114 8.69 13.46 -1.31
N ASN A 115 8.26 12.20 -1.22
CA ASN A 115 8.30 11.40 0.00
C ASN A 115 8.95 10.02 -0.27
N GLY A 116 9.47 9.40 0.77
CA GLY A 116 9.89 8.01 0.78
C GLY A 116 8.89 7.18 1.58
N ASP A 117 8.56 5.99 1.09
CA ASP A 117 7.47 5.17 1.64
C ASP A 117 8.02 3.84 2.16
N GLY A 118 7.60 3.44 3.35
CA GLY A 118 7.62 2.05 3.79
C GLY A 118 6.25 1.43 3.61
N ASN A 119 6.16 0.12 3.44
CA ASN A 119 4.87 -0.55 3.33
C ASN A 119 4.91 -1.94 3.95
N ILE A 120 3.88 -2.29 4.70
CA ILE A 120 3.69 -3.62 5.27
C ILE A 120 2.20 -3.94 5.29
N GLY A 121 1.83 -5.16 4.90
CA GLY A 121 0.43 -5.53 4.84
C GLY A 121 0.21 -7.02 4.81
N ILE A 122 -1.08 -7.37 4.92
CA ILE A 122 -1.60 -8.71 4.73
C ILE A 122 -2.66 -8.66 3.64
N GLU A 123 -2.79 -9.75 2.90
CA GLU A 123 -3.78 -9.87 1.84
C GLU A 123 -4.33 -11.27 1.73
N TYR A 124 -5.54 -11.38 1.18
CA TYR A 124 -6.16 -12.64 0.84
C TYR A 124 -6.50 -12.67 -0.65
N ASN A 125 -5.89 -13.60 -1.35
CA ASN A 125 -6.17 -13.95 -2.75
C ASN A 125 -7.33 -14.94 -2.77
N PHE A 126 -8.48 -14.55 -3.34
CA PHE A 126 -9.66 -15.41 -3.41
C PHE A 126 -9.62 -16.33 -4.63
N ASP A 127 -10.42 -17.39 -4.62
CA ASP A 127 -10.67 -18.28 -5.77
C ASP A 127 -11.36 -17.56 -6.96
N ILE A 128 -11.98 -16.41 -6.69
CA ILE A 128 -12.47 -15.47 -7.71
C ILE A 128 -11.37 -14.44 -8.01
N PRO A 129 -11.40 -13.71 -9.14
CA PRO A 129 -10.37 -12.71 -9.49
C PRO A 129 -10.39 -11.44 -8.61
N LEU A 130 -10.31 -11.62 -7.30
CA LEU A 130 -10.40 -10.60 -6.26
C LEU A 130 -9.25 -10.78 -5.28
N LEU A 131 -8.59 -9.67 -4.95
CA LEU A 131 -7.57 -9.58 -3.93
C LEU A 131 -7.99 -8.50 -2.93
N VAL A 132 -8.02 -8.84 -1.65
CA VAL A 132 -8.29 -7.88 -0.57
C VAL A 132 -7.05 -7.74 0.28
N SER A 133 -6.64 -6.51 0.60
CA SER A 133 -5.48 -6.26 1.45
C SER A 133 -5.76 -5.21 2.52
N ILE A 134 -5.07 -5.34 3.65
CA ILE A 134 -4.95 -4.29 4.65
C ILE A 134 -3.46 -3.99 4.81
N ASP A 135 -3.09 -2.71 4.69
CA ASP A 135 -1.70 -2.29 4.77
C ASP A 135 -1.49 -1.03 5.56
N PHE A 136 -0.32 -0.96 6.18
CA PHE A 136 0.23 0.19 6.86
C PHE A 136 1.39 0.76 6.05
N ARG A 137 1.37 2.07 5.82
CA ARG A 137 2.31 2.79 4.97
C ARG A 137 2.85 4.02 5.71
N PRO A 138 4.00 3.91 6.38
CA PRO A 138 4.73 5.07 6.86
C PRO A 138 5.34 5.85 5.69
N GLU A 139 5.18 7.17 5.70
CA GLU A 139 5.66 8.06 4.64
C GLU A 139 6.52 9.16 5.22
N PHE A 140 7.70 9.37 4.65
CA PHE A 140 8.67 10.35 5.13
C PHE A 140 8.88 11.45 4.10
N GLY A 141 8.58 12.70 4.46
CA GLY A 141 8.77 13.86 3.58
C GLY A 141 10.24 14.17 3.33
N ILE A 142 10.64 14.26 2.05
CA ILE A 142 12.01 14.57 1.63
C ILE A 142 12.11 16.01 1.09
N VAL A 143 11.16 16.40 0.24
CA VAL A 143 11.09 17.73 -0.38
C VAL A 143 9.77 18.39 -0.02
N ASN A 144 9.82 19.66 0.43
CA ASN A 144 8.68 20.49 0.80
C ASN A 144 7.64 19.74 1.63
N ASN A 145 7.98 19.50 2.90
CA ASN A 145 7.19 18.77 3.90
C ASN A 145 5.68 18.95 3.71
N TYR A 146 5.03 17.91 3.19
CA TYR A 146 3.58 17.77 3.27
C TYR A 146 3.26 17.25 4.68
N GLY A 147 3.06 18.16 5.65
CA GLY A 147 2.77 17.80 7.06
C GLY A 147 4.00 17.78 7.97
N ASP A 148 3.88 17.06 9.11
CA ASP A 148 5.03 16.69 9.94
C ASP A 148 5.89 15.68 9.16
N ASN A 149 7.22 15.67 9.34
CA ASN A 149 8.14 14.89 8.49
C ASN A 149 7.82 13.38 8.32
N LEU A 150 6.91 12.82 9.12
CA LEU A 150 6.49 11.41 9.09
C LEU A 150 4.96 11.32 9.19
N ASP A 151 4.33 10.70 8.20
CA ASP A 151 2.91 10.38 8.15
C ASP A 151 2.70 8.85 8.16
N PHE A 152 1.53 8.41 8.60
CA PHE A 152 1.17 7.01 8.77
C PHE A 152 -0.22 6.73 8.19
N ASP A 153 -0.26 5.98 7.10
CA ASP A 153 -1.52 5.63 6.45
C ASP A 153 -1.87 4.15 6.66
N LEU A 154 -3.07 3.88 7.18
CA LEU A 154 -3.67 2.55 7.25
C LEU A 154 -4.77 2.46 6.21
N ALA A 155 -4.66 1.51 5.29
CA ALA A 155 -5.60 1.38 4.18
C ALA A 155 -6.17 -0.03 4.02
N LEU A 156 -7.41 -0.08 3.54
CA LEU A 156 -8.07 -1.27 3.02
C LEU A 156 -8.08 -1.17 1.50
N SER A 157 -7.68 -2.24 0.82
CA SER A 157 -7.71 -2.29 -0.63
C SER A 157 -8.55 -3.44 -1.16
N LEU A 158 -9.17 -3.18 -2.31
CA LEU A 158 -9.95 -4.14 -3.08
C LEU A 158 -9.47 -4.08 -4.53
N ARG A 159 -8.91 -5.18 -5.05
CA ARG A 159 -8.33 -5.24 -6.40
C ARG A 159 -8.89 -6.41 -7.20
N TYR A 160 -9.24 -6.15 -8.45
CA TYR A 160 -9.59 -7.16 -9.45
C TYR A 160 -8.32 -7.67 -10.15
N GLN A 161 -8.21 -8.98 -10.35
CA GLN A 161 -7.03 -9.64 -10.89
C GLN A 161 -7.24 -10.14 -12.32
N PHE A 162 -6.23 -10.01 -13.19
CA PHE A 162 -6.28 -10.45 -14.60
C PHE A 162 -4.89 -10.78 -15.19
#